data_AF-B4JLI2-F1
#
_entry.id   AF-B4JLI2-F1
#
_cell.length_a   1.000
_cell.length_b   1.000
_cell.length_c   1.000
_cell.angle_alpha   90.00
_cell.angle_beta   90.00
_cell.angle_gamma   90.00
#
_symmetry.space_group_name_H-M   'P 1'
#
loop_
_entity.id
_entity.type
_entity.pdbx_description
1 polymer ?
#
loop_
_entity_poly.entity_id
_entity_poly.type
_entity_poly.pdbx_seq_one_letter_code
_entity_poly.pdbx_strand_id
1 'polypeptide(L)'
;MQLVTLIAATVLATALLLLPPSTRAATRPGQWVTVRPPCPIACGLRSPRICGRTWSGMCRRFSNICELITLNLQNRGSSSPRWIHTPETDCRRVPGMGAANEFWCQRECTIRPVVCKRSSPHGEICARSLDGRLCKLVANQCQLRNKNCHTQPRNNWLPTDRRRCAGMQLTDNDMPCVSLPTQVTIRPVLPPTPGRA
;
A
#
# COMPACT_ATOMS: atom_id res chain seq x y z
N MET A 1 21.72 63.79 66.59
CA MET A 1 23.13 63.84 66.14
C MET A 1 23.14 63.50 64.65
N GLN A 2 22.58 64.34 63.78
CA GLN A 2 23.20 65.50 63.11
C GLN A 2 24.40 65.16 62.21
N LEU A 3 24.30 65.63 60.96
CA LEU A 3 25.38 66.04 60.03
C LEU A 3 26.14 64.87 59.34
N VAL A 4 26.40 64.79 58.02
CA VAL A 4 26.56 65.78 56.94
C VAL A 4 26.37 65.11 55.57
N THR A 5 25.86 65.89 54.62
CA THR A 5 25.64 65.68 53.18
C THR A 5 26.88 65.91 52.26
N LEU A 6 26.88 65.24 51.10
CA LEU A 6 27.30 65.71 49.74
C LEU A 6 28.79 65.85 49.36
N ILE A 7 29.14 65.28 48.18
CA ILE A 7 29.76 65.87 46.95
C ILE A 7 29.76 64.74 45.89
N ALA A 8 28.86 64.75 44.89
CA ALA A 8 28.97 65.36 43.54
C ALA A 8 30.00 64.63 42.63
N ALA A 9 29.56 63.87 41.62
CA ALA A 9 29.15 64.29 40.26
C ALA A 9 30.31 64.36 39.25
N THR A 10 30.10 63.72 38.09
CA THR A 10 30.77 63.82 36.74
C THR A 10 30.94 62.38 36.21
N VAL A 11 30.43 61.94 35.06
CA VAL A 11 30.18 62.60 33.77
C VAL A 11 28.97 61.95 33.09
N LEU A 12 28.02 62.79 32.69
CA LEU A 12 27.03 62.52 31.65
C LEU A 12 27.68 62.71 30.27
N ALA A 13 27.18 61.96 29.28
CA ALA A 13 27.16 62.26 27.85
C ALA A 13 28.40 61.96 26.99
N THR A 14 28.33 60.83 26.27
CA THR A 14 28.59 60.72 24.82
C THR A 14 27.81 59.50 24.31
N ALA A 15 26.60 59.71 23.80
CA ALA A 15 26.32 59.87 22.37
C ALA A 15 26.31 58.55 21.58
N LEU A 16 25.09 58.04 21.37
CA LEU A 16 24.56 57.60 20.08
C LEU A 16 25.59 57.38 18.97
N LEU A 17 25.98 56.13 18.74
CA LEU A 17 26.30 55.64 17.40
C LEU A 17 25.94 54.14 17.30
N LEU A 18 24.98 53.85 16.40
CA LEU A 18 24.81 52.62 15.60
C LEU A 18 23.79 51.55 16.09
N LEU A 19 22.55 51.64 15.56
CA LEU A 19 21.69 50.47 15.27
C LEU A 19 22.21 49.71 14.01
N PRO A 20 21.59 48.59 13.57
CA PRO A 20 21.65 47.22 14.12
C PRO A 20 22.21 46.23 13.06
N PRO A 21 22.27 44.91 13.35
CA PRO A 21 21.81 44.00 12.31
C PRO A 21 20.81 42.96 12.82
N SER A 22 19.66 42.96 12.15
CA SER A 22 18.79 41.81 11.97
C SER A 22 19.61 40.54 11.70
N THR A 23 19.50 39.53 12.57
CA THR A 23 19.81 38.16 12.21
C THR A 23 18.88 37.17 12.90
N ARG A 24 17.89 36.75 12.11
CA ARG A 24 17.45 35.37 11.92
C ARG A 24 16.82 34.67 13.13
N ALA A 25 15.49 34.65 13.07
CA ALA A 25 14.70 33.51 13.45
C ALA A 25 15.47 32.20 13.19
N ALA A 26 15.63 31.39 14.24
CA ALA A 26 16.13 30.04 14.13
C ALA A 26 15.08 29.19 13.39
N THR A 27 15.10 29.29 12.06
CA THR A 27 14.48 28.35 11.14
C THR A 27 15.10 26.99 11.41
N ARG A 28 14.35 26.11 12.09
CA ARG A 28 14.68 24.68 12.17
C ARG A 28 14.88 24.17 10.73
N PRO A 29 16.03 23.56 10.40
CA PRO A 29 16.21 22.97 9.10
C PRO A 29 15.32 21.73 8.98
N GLY A 30 14.45 21.75 7.98
CA GLY A 30 13.98 20.56 7.29
C GLY A 30 13.18 19.58 8.12
N GLN A 31 11.99 19.97 8.58
CA GLN A 31 10.90 19.00 8.55
C GLN A 31 10.72 18.65 7.08
N TRP A 32 11.13 17.45 6.68
CA TRP A 32 10.84 16.92 5.36
C TRP A 32 9.32 16.87 5.24
N VAL A 33 8.73 17.94 4.73
CA VAL A 33 7.42 17.90 4.13
C VAL A 33 7.61 16.91 2.99
N THR A 34 7.25 15.65 3.24
CA THR A 34 7.00 14.72 2.15
C THR A 34 6.02 15.43 1.24
N VAL A 35 6.52 15.98 0.14
CA VAL A 35 5.74 16.61 -0.91
C VAL A 35 4.88 15.49 -1.45
N ARG A 36 3.69 15.35 -0.87
CA ARG A 36 2.64 14.54 -1.47
C ARG A 36 2.45 15.15 -2.85
N PRO A 37 2.62 14.37 -3.94
CA PRO A 37 2.33 14.90 -5.26
C PRO A 37 0.90 15.48 -5.20
N PRO A 38 0.70 16.72 -5.69
CA PRO A 38 -0.58 17.39 -5.54
C PRO A 38 -1.64 16.53 -6.20
N CYS A 39 -2.49 15.91 -5.38
CA CYS A 39 -3.73 15.36 -5.86
C CYS A 39 -4.52 16.52 -6.47
N PRO A 40 -5.07 16.40 -7.68
CA PRO A 40 -5.88 17.46 -8.26
C PRO A 40 -7.01 17.83 -7.29
N ILE A 41 -7.39 19.11 -7.25
CA ILE A 41 -8.36 19.72 -6.29
C ILE A 41 -9.71 18.97 -6.25
N ALA A 42 -10.02 18.13 -7.26
CA ALA A 42 -11.13 17.18 -7.27
C ALA A 42 -11.12 16.14 -6.13
N CYS A 43 -10.01 16.04 -5.39
CA CYS A 43 -9.79 15.16 -4.26
C CYS A 43 -10.20 15.77 -2.92
N GLY A 44 -11.47 16.13 -2.80
CA GLY A 44 -12.02 16.68 -1.56
C GLY A 44 -12.23 15.62 -0.46
N LEU A 45 -12.40 16.08 0.78
CA LEU A 45 -12.82 15.24 1.92
C LEU A 45 -14.14 14.48 1.70
N ARG A 46 -14.93 14.89 0.70
CA ARG A 46 -16.22 14.29 0.32
C ARG A 46 -16.14 13.34 -0.87
N SER A 47 -14.96 13.07 -1.41
CA SER A 47 -14.83 12.10 -2.49
C SER A 47 -15.33 10.72 -2.02
N PRO A 48 -16.11 10.00 -2.86
CA PRO A 48 -16.65 8.71 -2.46
C PRO A 48 -15.52 7.71 -2.24
N ARG A 49 -15.78 6.76 -1.35
CA ARG A 49 -14.95 5.56 -1.23
C ARG A 49 -14.98 4.79 -2.54
N ILE A 50 -13.89 4.11 -2.83
CA ILE A 50 -13.77 3.33 -4.04
C ILE A 50 -13.17 1.95 -3.76
N CYS A 51 -13.45 1.02 -4.66
CA CYS A 51 -12.76 -0.24 -4.74
C CYS A 51 -11.58 -0.14 -5.72
N GLY A 52 -10.41 -0.60 -5.30
CA GLY A 52 -9.27 -0.81 -6.18
C GLY A 52 -8.93 -2.29 -6.27
N ARG A 53 -8.40 -2.68 -7.42
CA ARG A 53 -8.02 -4.04 -7.75
C ARG A 53 -6.60 -4.10 -8.32
N THR A 54 -5.84 -5.10 -7.93
CA THR A 54 -4.54 -5.42 -8.54
C THR A 54 -4.70 -6.37 -9.74
N TRP A 55 -3.66 -6.47 -10.57
CA TRP A 55 -3.60 -7.48 -11.63
C TRP A 55 -3.61 -8.91 -11.08
N SER A 56 -3.06 -9.15 -9.89
CA SER A 56 -3.17 -10.43 -9.23
C SER A 56 -4.62 -10.77 -8.84
N GLY A 57 -5.50 -9.78 -8.71
CA GLY A 57 -6.90 -9.97 -8.32
C GLY A 57 -7.19 -9.72 -6.84
N MET A 58 -6.26 -9.08 -6.13
CA MET A 58 -6.50 -8.54 -4.80
C MET A 58 -7.34 -7.27 -4.91
N CYS A 59 -8.26 -7.11 -3.96
CA CYS A 59 -9.13 -5.96 -3.80
C CYS A 59 -8.85 -5.24 -2.49
N ARG A 60 -8.98 -3.92 -2.54
CA ARG A 60 -8.82 -3.02 -1.41
C ARG A 60 -9.82 -1.89 -1.52
N ARG A 61 -10.42 -1.53 -0.39
CA ARG A 61 -11.15 -0.26 -0.31
C ARG A 61 -10.20 0.89 0.01
N PHE A 62 -10.35 1.95 -0.76
CA PHE A 62 -9.67 3.22 -0.56
C PHE A 62 -10.68 4.23 -0.05
N SER A 63 -10.21 5.13 0.82
CA SER A 63 -11.00 6.25 1.32
C SER A 63 -11.54 7.11 0.19
N ASN A 64 -10.76 7.27 -0.89
CA ASN A 64 -11.14 7.91 -2.14
C ASN A 64 -10.17 7.56 -3.27
N ILE A 65 -10.48 8.02 -4.49
CA ILE A 65 -9.63 7.84 -5.68
C ILE A 65 -8.20 8.39 -5.53
N CYS A 66 -8.03 9.38 -4.65
CA CYS A 66 -6.78 10.10 -4.49
C CYS A 66 -5.80 9.29 -3.67
N GLU A 67 -6.27 8.59 -2.62
CA GLU A 67 -5.47 7.61 -1.90
C GLU A 67 -4.92 6.54 -2.88
N LEU A 68 -5.75 6.03 -3.78
CA LEU A 68 -5.34 5.04 -4.79
C LEU A 68 -4.26 5.63 -5.72
N ILE A 69 -4.49 6.83 -6.26
CA ILE A 69 -3.54 7.49 -7.17
C ILE A 69 -2.22 7.78 -6.45
N THR A 70 -2.27 8.35 -5.24
CA THR A 70 -1.07 8.63 -4.43
C THR A 70 -0.29 7.35 -4.16
N LEU A 71 -0.97 6.26 -3.78
CA LEU A 71 -0.30 4.97 -3.54
C LEU A 71 0.39 4.45 -4.80
N ASN A 72 -0.28 4.52 -5.95
CA ASN A 72 0.33 4.12 -7.23
C ASN A 72 1.51 5.00 -7.63
N LEU A 73 1.45 6.30 -7.36
CA LEU A 73 2.55 7.22 -7.59
C LEU A 73 3.76 6.91 -6.70
N GLN A 74 3.51 6.65 -5.41
CA GLN A 74 4.54 6.25 -4.45
C GLN A 74 5.19 4.92 -4.81
N ASN A 75 4.42 4.00 -5.38
CA ASN A 75 4.90 2.69 -5.80
C ASN A 75 5.60 2.70 -7.16
N ARG A 76 5.76 3.85 -7.83
CA ARG A 76 6.45 3.92 -9.12
C ARG A 76 7.89 3.42 -8.97
N GLY A 77 8.26 2.43 -9.80
CA GLY A 77 9.59 1.82 -9.77
C GLY A 77 9.82 0.79 -8.66
N SER A 78 8.81 0.51 -7.83
CA SER A 78 8.86 -0.58 -6.84
C SER A 78 8.23 -1.86 -7.40
N SER A 79 8.52 -3.00 -6.76
CA SER A 79 7.82 -4.27 -7.01
C SER A 79 6.41 -4.33 -6.39
N SER A 80 5.94 -3.24 -5.78
CA SER A 80 4.60 -3.18 -5.18
C SER A 80 3.51 -3.27 -6.25
N PRO A 81 2.36 -3.88 -5.93
CA PRO A 81 1.29 -4.04 -6.89
C PRO A 81 0.69 -2.69 -7.29
N ARG A 82 0.38 -2.56 -8.58
CA ARG A 82 -0.39 -1.42 -9.12
C ARG A 82 -1.88 -1.67 -8.92
N TRP A 83 -2.57 -0.66 -8.40
CA TRP A 83 -4.01 -0.67 -8.16
C TRP A 83 -4.77 0.01 -9.29
N ILE A 84 -5.91 -0.55 -9.67
CA ILE A 84 -6.79 -0.05 -10.72
C ILE A 84 -8.17 0.15 -10.10
N HIS A 85 -8.78 1.31 -10.31
CA HIS A 85 -10.16 1.54 -9.88
C HIS A 85 -11.10 0.52 -10.53
N THR A 86 -11.99 -0.08 -9.74
CA THR A 86 -12.91 -1.14 -10.19
C THR A 86 -14.29 -0.93 -9.54
N PRO A 87 -15.36 -1.59 -10.03
CA PRO A 87 -16.69 -1.45 -9.43
C PRO A 87 -16.70 -1.82 -7.94
N GLU A 88 -17.51 -1.12 -7.14
CA GLU A 88 -17.59 -1.36 -5.69
C GLU A 88 -18.02 -2.79 -5.33
N THR A 89 -18.76 -3.46 -6.22
CA THR A 89 -19.17 -4.86 -6.06
C THR A 89 -17.99 -5.83 -5.94
N ASP A 90 -16.84 -5.54 -6.56
CA ASP A 90 -15.62 -6.37 -6.47
C ASP A 90 -15.06 -6.38 -5.03
N CYS A 91 -15.31 -5.33 -4.24
CA CYS A 91 -14.88 -5.20 -2.85
C CYS A 91 -15.90 -5.69 -1.83
N ARG A 92 -17.03 -6.32 -2.23
CA ARG A 92 -18.13 -6.68 -1.31
C ARG A 92 -17.69 -7.43 -0.03
N ARG A 93 -16.67 -8.30 -0.13
CA ARG A 93 -16.10 -9.08 1.00
C ARG A 93 -14.87 -8.48 1.67
N VAL A 94 -14.36 -7.37 1.16
CA VAL A 94 -13.26 -6.65 1.83
C VAL A 94 -13.81 -6.18 3.19
N PRO A 95 -13.20 -6.49 4.34
CA PRO A 95 -13.80 -6.17 5.65
C PRO A 95 -13.72 -4.68 6.01
N GLY A 96 -12.77 -3.94 5.43
CA GLY A 96 -12.53 -2.54 5.79
C GLY A 96 -11.72 -1.78 4.74
N MET A 97 -11.16 -0.64 5.12
CA MET A 97 -10.31 0.20 4.27
C MET A 97 -8.84 -0.06 4.51
N GLY A 98 -8.00 0.24 3.52
CA GLY A 98 -6.55 0.18 3.67
C GLY A 98 -5.94 -1.21 3.49
N ALA A 99 -4.61 -1.28 3.64
CA ALA A 99 -3.81 -2.47 3.32
C ALA A 99 -4.13 -3.69 4.18
N ALA A 100 -4.43 -3.47 5.47
CA ALA A 100 -4.71 -4.55 6.42
C ALA A 100 -5.99 -5.34 6.08
N ASN A 101 -6.88 -4.74 5.31
CA ASN A 101 -8.16 -5.32 4.93
C ASN A 101 -8.15 -5.85 3.49
N GLU A 102 -6.99 -5.91 2.83
CA GLU A 102 -6.87 -6.44 1.48
C GLU A 102 -7.42 -7.87 1.41
N PHE A 103 -8.29 -8.11 0.44
CA PHE A 103 -8.94 -9.40 0.26
C PHE A 103 -9.12 -9.70 -1.22
N TRP A 104 -9.28 -10.96 -1.59
CA TRP A 104 -9.49 -11.32 -2.98
C TRP A 104 -10.80 -10.76 -3.52
N CYS A 105 -10.73 -10.13 -4.70
CA CYS A 105 -11.90 -9.55 -5.33
C CYS A 105 -12.97 -10.61 -5.57
N GLN A 106 -14.20 -10.33 -5.13
CA GLN A 106 -15.32 -11.19 -5.46
C GLN A 106 -15.91 -10.73 -6.79
N ARG A 107 -15.71 -11.51 -7.85
CA ARG A 107 -16.38 -11.21 -9.12
C ARG A 107 -17.77 -11.83 -9.15
N GLU A 108 -18.71 -11.09 -9.72
CA GLU A 108 -19.98 -11.68 -10.11
C GLU A 108 -19.75 -12.74 -11.19
N CYS A 109 -20.39 -13.88 -10.94
CA CYS A 109 -20.29 -15.04 -11.80
C CYS A 109 -21.38 -14.99 -12.84
N THR A 110 -20.96 -15.09 -14.10
CA THR A 110 -21.88 -15.31 -15.19
C THR A 110 -22.57 -16.66 -14.97
N ILE A 111 -23.81 -16.78 -15.46
CA ILE A 111 -24.58 -18.02 -15.34
C ILE A 111 -23.84 -19.17 -16.02
N ARG A 112 -23.19 -18.88 -17.16
CA ARG A 112 -22.45 -19.86 -17.96
C ARG A 112 -20.95 -19.55 -18.00
N PRO A 113 -20.10 -20.58 -18.13
CA PRO A 113 -18.67 -20.39 -18.38
C PRO A 113 -18.43 -19.59 -19.65
N VAL A 114 -17.48 -18.66 -19.59
CA VAL A 114 -17.09 -17.84 -20.76
C VAL A 114 -16.06 -18.62 -21.57
N VAL A 115 -16.16 -18.62 -22.90
CA VAL A 115 -15.13 -19.23 -23.74
C VAL A 115 -13.84 -18.41 -23.63
N CYS A 116 -12.78 -19.03 -23.11
CA CYS A 116 -11.52 -18.36 -22.90
C CYS A 116 -10.63 -18.43 -24.14
N LYS A 117 -10.03 -17.29 -24.51
CA LYS A 117 -9.00 -17.26 -25.57
C LYS A 117 -7.81 -18.13 -25.17
N ARG A 118 -7.19 -18.77 -26.16
CA ARG A 118 -5.95 -19.53 -25.98
C ARG A 118 -4.82 -18.57 -25.63
N SER A 119 -4.08 -18.87 -24.58
CA SER A 119 -2.93 -18.09 -24.10
C SER A 119 -1.62 -18.80 -24.41
N SER A 120 -0.52 -18.05 -24.46
CA SER A 120 0.83 -18.61 -24.49
C SER A 120 1.18 -19.27 -23.14
N PRO A 121 2.20 -20.14 -23.08
CA PRO A 121 2.63 -20.79 -21.82
C PRO A 121 3.04 -19.80 -20.72
N HIS A 122 3.47 -18.60 -21.09
CA HIS A 122 3.78 -17.52 -20.14
C HIS A 122 2.55 -16.94 -19.45
N GLY A 123 1.34 -17.19 -19.97
CA GLY A 123 0.07 -16.76 -19.37
C GLY A 123 -0.48 -17.72 -18.32
N GLU A 124 0.15 -18.88 -18.13
CA GLU A 124 -0.29 -19.90 -17.19
C GLU A 124 -0.20 -19.42 -15.73
N ILE A 125 -1.24 -19.73 -14.97
CA ILE A 125 -1.39 -19.33 -13.58
C ILE A 125 -1.49 -20.59 -12.73
N CYS A 126 -0.60 -20.72 -11.75
CA CYS A 126 -0.82 -21.68 -10.67
C CYS A 126 -1.82 -21.09 -9.69
N ALA A 127 -2.91 -21.80 -9.43
CA ALA A 127 -3.93 -21.40 -8.49
C ALA A 127 -4.00 -22.38 -7.32
N ARG A 128 -4.12 -21.88 -6.09
CA ARG A 128 -4.38 -22.67 -4.87
C ARG A 128 -5.80 -22.47 -4.37
N SER A 129 -6.35 -23.46 -3.71
CA SER A 129 -7.60 -23.32 -2.96
C SER A 129 -7.43 -22.37 -1.76
N LEU A 130 -8.53 -21.80 -1.25
CA LEU A 130 -8.52 -20.87 -0.11
C LEU A 130 -7.95 -21.53 1.15
N ASP A 131 -8.29 -22.80 1.38
CA ASP A 131 -7.75 -23.63 2.46
C ASP A 131 -6.27 -24.02 2.25
N GLY A 132 -5.70 -23.70 1.07
CA GLY A 132 -4.31 -23.95 0.71
C GLY A 132 -3.96 -25.41 0.42
N ARG A 133 -4.94 -26.31 0.36
CA ARG A 133 -4.70 -27.76 0.22
C ARG A 133 -4.51 -28.20 -1.22
N LEU A 134 -5.29 -27.65 -2.14
CA LEU A 134 -5.33 -28.05 -3.55
C LEU A 134 -4.73 -26.98 -4.44
N CYS A 135 -4.02 -27.41 -5.47
CA CYS A 135 -3.42 -26.59 -6.50
C CYS A 135 -3.88 -27.05 -7.88
N LYS A 136 -3.93 -26.10 -8.82
CA LYS A 136 -4.23 -26.34 -10.23
C LYS A 136 -3.50 -25.34 -11.11
N LEU A 137 -2.91 -25.83 -12.20
CA LEU A 137 -2.44 -24.99 -13.28
C LEU A 137 -3.60 -24.65 -14.22
N VAL A 138 -3.81 -23.37 -14.50
CA VAL A 138 -4.80 -22.89 -15.47
C VAL A 138 -4.13 -22.01 -16.52
N ALA A 139 -4.66 -21.98 -17.74
CA ALA A 139 -3.96 -21.37 -18.86
C ALA A 139 -3.89 -19.85 -18.78
N ASN A 140 -4.87 -19.21 -18.13
CA ASN A 140 -4.96 -17.76 -17.99
C ASN A 140 -6.03 -17.34 -16.96
N GLN A 141 -6.17 -16.03 -16.78
CA GLN A 141 -7.12 -15.41 -15.86
C GLN A 141 -8.59 -15.71 -16.19
N CYS A 142 -8.95 -15.88 -17.47
CA CYS A 142 -10.31 -16.25 -17.85
C CYS A 142 -10.65 -17.64 -17.34
N GLN A 143 -9.75 -18.62 -17.51
CA GLN A 143 -9.96 -19.97 -17.00
C GLN A 143 -10.02 -19.99 -15.47
N LEU A 144 -9.16 -19.23 -14.79
CA LEU A 144 -9.24 -19.08 -13.33
C LEU A 144 -10.60 -18.52 -12.90
N ARG A 145 -11.14 -17.52 -13.62
CA ARG A 145 -12.46 -16.96 -13.35
C ARG A 145 -13.56 -17.99 -13.53
N ASN A 146 -13.56 -18.73 -14.64
CA ASN A 146 -14.53 -19.79 -14.86
C ASN A 146 -14.47 -20.84 -13.75
N LYS A 147 -13.26 -21.27 -13.35
CA LYS A 147 -13.08 -22.21 -12.25
C LYS A 147 -13.67 -21.64 -10.96
N ASN A 148 -13.35 -20.40 -10.60
CA ASN A 148 -13.94 -19.74 -9.44
C ASN A 148 -15.46 -19.60 -9.49
N CYS A 149 -16.04 -19.47 -10.67
CA CYS A 149 -17.48 -19.25 -10.79
C CYS A 149 -18.30 -20.54 -10.86
N HIS A 150 -17.71 -21.60 -11.40
CA HIS A 150 -18.43 -22.83 -11.72
C HIS A 150 -17.96 -24.04 -10.93
N THR A 151 -16.94 -23.90 -10.07
CA THR A 151 -16.63 -24.89 -9.03
C THR A 151 -17.29 -24.52 -7.71
N GLN A 152 -17.54 -25.53 -6.88
CA GLN A 152 -18.03 -25.35 -5.51
C GLN A 152 -16.90 -25.69 -4.51
N PRO A 153 -16.64 -24.85 -3.50
CA PRO A 153 -17.27 -23.54 -3.28
C PRO A 153 -16.82 -22.50 -4.33
N ARG A 154 -17.69 -21.51 -4.60
CA ARG A 154 -17.35 -20.41 -5.53
C ARG A 154 -16.27 -19.52 -4.95
N ASN A 155 -15.47 -18.91 -5.83
CA ASN A 155 -14.34 -18.03 -5.50
C ASN A 155 -13.33 -18.67 -4.55
N ASN A 156 -13.13 -19.99 -4.67
CA ASN A 156 -12.25 -20.76 -3.80
C ASN A 156 -10.78 -20.79 -4.27
N TRP A 157 -10.47 -20.28 -5.46
CA TRP A 157 -9.16 -20.44 -6.10
C TRP A 157 -8.44 -19.10 -6.26
N LEU A 158 -7.19 -19.07 -5.83
CA LEU A 158 -6.36 -17.88 -5.76
C LEU A 158 -5.06 -18.09 -6.53
N PRO A 159 -4.58 -17.13 -7.33
CA PRO A 159 -3.24 -17.18 -7.88
C PRO A 159 -2.20 -17.39 -6.77
N THR A 160 -1.21 -18.21 -7.05
CA THR A 160 -0.10 -18.48 -6.15
C THR A 160 1.19 -18.67 -6.93
N ASP A 161 2.29 -18.92 -6.21
CA ASP A 161 3.60 -19.17 -6.81
C ASP A 161 3.54 -20.39 -7.73
N ARG A 162 4.04 -20.24 -8.96
CA ARG A 162 4.08 -21.31 -9.98
C ARG A 162 4.72 -22.59 -9.47
N ARG A 163 5.70 -22.48 -8.56
CA ARG A 163 6.41 -23.62 -7.96
C ARG A 163 5.48 -24.53 -7.13
N ARG A 164 4.33 -24.05 -6.64
CA ARG A 164 3.36 -24.88 -5.92
C ARG A 164 2.65 -25.89 -6.81
N CYS A 165 2.60 -25.63 -8.10
CA CYS A 165 2.04 -26.52 -9.12
C CYS A 165 3.15 -27.31 -9.84
N ALA A 166 4.34 -27.48 -9.25
CA ALA A 166 5.48 -28.07 -9.94
C ALA A 166 5.13 -29.42 -10.61
N GLY A 167 5.44 -29.55 -11.90
CA GLY A 167 5.17 -30.75 -12.69
C GLY A 167 3.75 -30.88 -13.24
N MET A 168 2.81 -30.00 -12.86
CA MET A 168 1.44 -30.01 -13.38
C MET A 168 1.37 -29.54 -14.84
N GLN A 169 0.45 -30.14 -15.59
CA GLN A 169 0.01 -29.72 -16.91
C GLN A 169 -1.39 -29.09 -16.85
N LEU A 170 -1.78 -28.36 -17.89
CA LEU A 170 -3.07 -27.66 -17.97
C LEU A 170 -4.29 -28.60 -17.93
N THR A 171 -4.12 -29.83 -18.37
CA THR A 171 -5.16 -30.87 -18.41
C THR A 171 -5.30 -31.61 -17.09
N ASP A 172 -4.35 -31.47 -16.19
CA ASP A 172 -4.34 -32.22 -14.94
C ASP A 172 -5.48 -31.78 -14.03
N ASN A 173 -5.98 -32.72 -13.23
CA ASN A 173 -7.00 -32.44 -12.23
C ASN A 173 -6.42 -31.64 -11.05
N ASP A 174 -7.30 -31.25 -10.13
CA ASP A 174 -6.91 -30.56 -8.91
C ASP A 174 -6.09 -31.55 -8.05
N MET A 175 -4.86 -31.19 -7.68
CA MET A 175 -3.98 -32.06 -6.88
C MET A 175 -3.48 -31.33 -5.63
N PRO A 176 -2.94 -32.04 -4.63
CA PRO A 176 -2.33 -31.40 -3.47
C PRO A 176 -1.23 -30.40 -3.87
N CYS A 177 -1.21 -29.23 -3.21
CA CYS A 177 -0.15 -28.25 -3.44
C CYS A 177 1.22 -28.74 -2.98
N VAL A 178 2.25 -28.45 -3.77
CA VAL A 178 3.64 -28.65 -3.33
C VAL A 178 3.97 -27.67 -2.20
N SER A 179 4.54 -28.20 -1.12
CA SER A 179 5.03 -27.40 -0.01
C SER A 179 6.31 -26.68 -0.41
N LEU A 180 6.27 -25.35 -0.43
CA LEU A 180 7.46 -24.53 -0.63
C LEU A 180 8.12 -24.25 0.71
N PRO A 181 9.46 -24.23 0.79
CA PRO A 181 10.15 -23.80 2.00
C PRO A 181 9.71 -22.39 2.35
N THR A 182 9.23 -22.20 3.59
CA THR A 182 8.88 -20.88 4.10
C THR A 182 10.17 -20.08 4.19
N GLN A 183 10.30 -19.03 3.38
CA GLN A 183 11.37 -18.06 3.63
C GLN A 183 11.03 -17.37 4.95
N VAL A 184 11.69 -17.80 6.03
CA VAL A 184 11.69 -17.08 7.29
C VAL A 184 12.41 -15.76 7.00
N THR A 185 11.65 -14.70 6.76
CA THR A 185 12.21 -13.36 6.81
C THR A 185 12.55 -13.10 8.27
N ILE A 186 13.76 -13.46 8.69
CA ILE A 186 14.32 -12.98 9.95
C ILE A 186 14.37 -11.47 9.80
N ARG A 187 13.41 -10.77 10.39
CA ARG A 187 13.53 -9.32 10.58
C ARG A 187 14.81 -9.13 11.38
N PRO A 188 15.82 -8.39 10.89
CA PRO A 188 16.93 -8.00 11.75
C PRO A 188 16.30 -7.25 12.93
N VAL A 189 16.46 -7.79 14.14
CA VAL A 189 16.15 -7.05 15.36
C VAL A 189 17.13 -5.88 15.35
N LEU A 190 16.64 -4.67 15.05
CA LEU A 190 17.47 -3.50 15.27
C LEU A 190 17.83 -3.44 16.76
N PRO A 191 19.13 -3.27 17.10
CA PRO A 191 19.52 -3.10 18.49
C PRO A 191 18.77 -1.88 19.08
N PRO A 192 18.40 -1.93 20.37
CA PRO A 192 17.75 -0.81 21.02
C PRO A 192 18.61 0.44 20.89
N THR A 193 18.01 1.52 20.43
CA THR A 193 18.64 2.84 20.34
C THR A 193 19.21 3.21 21.70
N PRO A 194 20.50 3.57 21.83
CA PRO A 194 21.05 4.03 23.10
C PRO A 194 20.29 5.27 23.55
N GLY A 195 19.73 5.21 24.75
CA GLY A 195 19.08 6.36 25.38
C GLY A 195 20.08 7.51 25.50
N ARG A 196 19.70 8.69 25.01
CA ARG A 196 20.39 9.93 25.34
C ARG A 196 20.18 10.21 26.83
N ALA A 197 21.26 10.16 27.60
CA ALA A 197 21.37 10.81 28.90
C ALA A 197 21.43 12.34 28.72
#